data_AF-A0A9W8URU7-F1
#
_entry.id   AF-A0A9W8URU7-F1
#
_cell.length_a   1.000
_cell.length_b   1.000
_cell.length_c   1.000
_cell.angle_alpha   90.00
_cell.angle_beta   90.00
_cell.angle_gamma   90.00
#
_symmetry.space_group_name_H-M   'P 1'
#
loop_
_entity.id
_entity.type
_entity.pdbx_description
1 polymer ?
#
loop_
_entity_poly.entity_id
_entity_poly.type
_entity_poly.pdbx_seq_one_letter_code
_entity_poly.pdbx_strand_id
1 'polypeptide(L)'
;MPKYVKSECSGEGCVYSVSPNTSITVPHGDANGAFRVRPITERQSLKGQGDTAYLSVFEAVAASEHRPKTNSTGFECALWVCMEAYDTSMNDGHLSQKTIVIWNETQLQEETNAHLQEYVFVNVPKEMNTLEHSRHSISARAVKAIRSFMDTLTDGWYEDIGGSVNFSSDWVEAMHDARTAMPLWMEGLTLSLSNEFRQNGDLEDERNTKYEGSATKLASFVKVKWFWMIYPPLCLVVSIYYLLATVVASVRDDVAIWKGDSMPMLFSCIHPDILLLGSSKMDTHKGLDELGRHGIALAKAESGAWVFEPTVGPEDKRGRLRKAFRVRDQAASRGFD
;
A
#
# COMPACT_ATOMS: atom_id res chain seq x y z
N MET A 1 -4.18 5.59 43.29
CA MET A 1 -4.26 4.65 44.43
C MET A 1 -5.33 5.12 45.41
N PRO A 2 -6.07 4.22 46.06
CA PRO A 2 -7.01 4.58 47.11
C PRO A 2 -6.29 5.23 48.30
N LYS A 3 -6.89 6.28 48.87
CA LYS A 3 -6.42 6.97 50.06
C LYS A 3 -7.41 6.82 51.20
N TYR A 4 -6.87 6.78 52.41
CA TYR A 4 -7.69 6.84 53.61
C TYR A 4 -8.35 8.22 53.74
N VAL A 5 -9.66 8.23 53.97
CA VAL A 5 -10.44 9.46 54.18
C VAL A 5 -10.64 9.65 55.67
N LYS A 6 -10.21 10.80 56.20
CA LYS A 6 -10.53 11.23 57.56
C LYS A 6 -11.90 11.89 57.57
N SER A 7 -12.75 11.51 58.52
CA SER A 7 -14.09 12.08 58.69
C SER A 7 -14.26 12.69 60.07
N GLU A 8 -14.75 13.93 60.14
CA GLU A 8 -15.11 14.64 61.37
C GLU A 8 -16.55 15.14 61.25
N CYS A 9 -17.45 14.63 62.08
CA CYS A 9 -18.87 14.99 62.03
C CYS A 9 -19.26 15.92 63.18
N SER A 10 -20.01 16.97 62.85
CA SER A 10 -20.65 17.92 63.77
C SER A 10 -22.16 17.91 63.56
N GLY A 11 -22.93 18.61 64.40
CA GLY A 11 -24.39 18.60 64.33
C GLY A 11 -25.00 19.08 63.01
N GLU A 12 -24.23 19.77 62.17
CA GLU A 12 -24.68 20.30 60.87
C GLU A 12 -24.23 19.44 59.66
N GLY A 13 -23.28 18.51 59.84
CA GLY A 13 -22.75 17.69 58.75
C GLY A 13 -21.43 16.98 59.06
N CYS A 14 -20.86 16.31 58.05
CA CYS A 14 -19.56 15.64 58.15
C CYS A 14 -18.54 16.26 57.19
N VAL A 15 -17.35 16.55 57.70
CA VAL A 15 -16.19 16.97 56.93
C VAL A 15 -15.37 15.74 56.58
N TYR A 16 -15.08 15.55 55.29
CA TYR A 16 -14.23 14.46 54.79
C TYR A 16 -12.96 15.06 54.19
N SER A 17 -11.80 14.51 54.53
CA SER A 17 -10.51 15.01 54.05
C SER A 17 -9.54 13.88 53.72
N VAL A 18 -8.77 14.08 52.65
CA VAL A 18 -7.62 13.22 52.30
C VAL A 18 -6.31 13.89 52.73
N SER A 19 -6.24 15.21 52.56
CA SER A 19 -5.13 16.07 53.00
C SER A 19 -5.68 17.41 53.52
N PRO A 20 -4.85 18.24 54.18
CA PRO A 20 -5.29 19.56 54.67
C PRO A 20 -5.87 20.47 53.57
N ASN A 21 -5.42 20.28 52.32
CA ASN A 21 -5.81 21.10 51.17
C ASN A 21 -6.97 20.48 50.36
N THR A 22 -7.31 19.21 50.62
CA THR A 22 -8.33 18.45 49.90
C THR A 22 -9.39 17.94 50.89
N SER A 23 -10.37 18.80 51.17
CA SER A 23 -11.51 18.52 52.04
C SER A 23 -12.85 18.96 51.45
N ILE A 24 -13.91 18.28 51.86
CA ILE A 24 -15.31 18.53 51.50
C ILE A 24 -16.17 18.47 52.75
N THR A 25 -17.28 19.18 52.72
CA THR A 25 -18.29 19.15 53.78
C THR A 25 -19.59 18.65 53.19
N VAL A 26 -20.15 17.59 53.76
CA VAL A 26 -21.44 17.04 53.36
C VAL A 26 -22.44 17.31 54.48
N PRO A 27 -23.48 18.14 54.26
CA PRO A 27 -24.50 18.39 55.26
C PRO A 27 -25.36 17.15 55.49
N HIS A 28 -25.89 16.99 56.69
CA HIS A 28 -26.82 15.90 56.98
C HIS A 28 -28.09 16.01 56.13
N GLY A 29 -28.49 14.91 55.50
CA GLY A 29 -29.67 14.85 54.66
C GLY A 29 -29.70 13.58 53.83
N ASP A 30 -30.85 13.26 53.27
CA ASP A 30 -30.96 12.18 52.31
C ASP A 30 -30.52 12.67 50.93
N ALA A 31 -29.64 11.90 50.30
CA ALA A 31 -29.09 12.16 48.97
C ALA A 31 -28.12 13.35 48.86
N ASN A 32 -27.51 13.78 49.95
CA ASN A 32 -26.44 14.79 49.86
C ASN A 32 -25.11 14.13 49.48
N GLY A 33 -24.36 14.76 48.58
CA GLY A 33 -23.06 14.31 48.13
C GLY A 33 -22.15 15.47 47.76
N ALA A 34 -20.85 15.27 47.96
CA ALA A 34 -19.85 16.21 47.50
C ALA A 34 -18.63 15.45 46.98
N PHE A 35 -17.97 16.04 45.99
CA PHE A 35 -16.72 15.59 45.43
C PHE A 35 -15.82 16.78 45.17
N ARG A 36 -14.53 16.59 45.41
CA ARG A 36 -13.51 17.59 45.16
C ARG A 36 -12.26 16.93 44.66
N VAL A 37 -11.66 17.56 43.67
CA VAL A 37 -10.35 17.19 43.14
C VAL A 37 -9.44 18.41 43.19
N ARG A 38 -8.18 18.18 43.58
CA ARG A 38 -7.18 19.22 43.80
C ARG A 38 -5.81 18.76 43.31
N PRO A 39 -5.09 19.55 42.50
CA PRO A 39 -3.71 19.25 42.14
C PRO A 39 -2.79 19.42 43.35
N ILE A 40 -1.79 18.54 43.46
CA ILE A 40 -0.73 18.63 44.47
C ILE A 40 0.40 19.49 43.90
N THR A 41 0.41 20.77 44.26
CA THR A 41 1.38 21.75 43.78
C THR A 41 2.64 21.86 44.66
N GLU A 42 2.59 21.34 45.89
CA GLU A 42 3.70 21.44 46.84
C GLU A 42 4.87 20.51 46.45
N ARG A 43 5.96 21.13 45.97
CA ARG A 43 7.22 20.45 45.63
C ARG A 43 7.78 19.58 46.75
N GLN A 44 7.50 19.84 48.02
CA GLN A 44 7.98 19.01 49.14
C GLN A 44 7.34 17.62 49.16
N SER A 45 6.08 17.48 48.75
CA SER A 45 5.42 16.18 48.59
C SER A 45 5.98 15.41 47.39
N LEU A 46 6.38 16.14 46.35
CA LEU A 46 7.00 15.60 45.12
C LEU A 46 8.53 15.35 45.25
N LYS A 47 9.19 15.91 46.29
CA LYS A 47 10.66 15.83 46.49
C LYS A 47 11.17 14.41 46.79
N GLY A 48 10.28 13.50 47.23
CA GLY A 48 10.60 12.09 47.42
C GLY A 48 10.40 11.23 46.17
N GLN A 49 9.89 11.80 45.07
CA GLN A 49 9.40 11.06 43.89
C GLN A 49 10.36 11.04 42.69
N GLY A 50 11.61 11.49 42.90
CA GLY A 50 12.71 11.35 41.94
C GLY A 50 12.59 12.24 40.70
N ASP A 51 13.62 12.24 39.87
CA ASP A 51 13.79 13.07 38.67
C ASP A 51 12.80 12.72 37.52
N THR A 52 11.68 12.09 37.85
CA THR A 52 10.62 11.62 36.95
C THR A 52 9.82 12.78 36.35
N ALA A 53 9.57 12.73 35.04
CA ALA A 53 8.78 13.72 34.32
C ALA A 53 7.27 13.60 34.61
N TYR A 54 6.83 14.03 35.80
CA TYR A 54 5.41 14.04 36.16
C TYR A 54 4.63 15.08 35.35
N LEU A 55 3.55 14.64 34.71
CA LEU A 55 2.60 15.51 34.00
C LEU A 55 1.51 16.03 34.94
N SER A 56 1.07 15.26 35.91
CA SER A 56 0.04 15.69 36.87
C SER A 56 0.09 14.82 38.11
N VAL A 57 -0.14 15.42 39.28
CA VAL A 57 -0.35 14.69 40.54
C VAL A 57 -1.49 15.39 41.27
N PHE A 58 -2.53 14.65 41.62
CA PHE A 58 -3.74 15.22 42.22
C PHE A 58 -4.39 14.25 43.21
N GLU A 59 -5.14 14.82 44.13
CA GLU A 59 -5.96 14.09 45.09
C GLU A 59 -7.43 14.34 44.81
N ALA A 60 -8.25 13.33 45.01
CA ALA A 60 -9.69 13.44 44.93
C ALA A 60 -10.34 12.85 46.18
N VAL A 61 -11.41 13.48 46.65
CA VAL A 61 -12.25 12.99 47.75
C VAL A 61 -13.71 13.07 47.31
N ALA A 62 -14.44 12.01 47.54
CA ALA A 62 -15.89 11.94 47.36
C ALA A 62 -16.52 11.46 48.66
N ALA A 63 -17.66 12.04 49.02
CA ALA A 63 -18.48 11.52 50.09
C ALA A 63 -19.96 11.72 49.76
N SER A 64 -20.78 10.76 50.16
CA SER A 64 -22.23 10.88 50.10
C SER A 64 -22.89 10.33 51.35
N GLU A 65 -23.96 10.98 51.76
CA GLU A 65 -24.80 10.60 52.88
C GLU A 65 -26.16 10.14 52.35
N HIS A 66 -26.50 8.88 52.60
CA HIS A 66 -27.81 8.29 52.29
C HIS A 66 -28.25 7.50 53.51
N ARG A 67 -29.22 7.95 54.30
CA ARG A 67 -29.55 7.23 55.54
C ARG A 67 -29.94 5.78 55.25
N PRO A 68 -29.35 4.78 55.94
CA PRO A 68 -28.45 4.86 57.11
C PRO A 68 -26.94 4.78 56.82
N LYS A 69 -26.52 4.86 55.55
CA LYS A 69 -25.15 4.60 55.09
C LYS A 69 -24.45 5.87 54.57
N THR A 70 -23.29 6.18 55.12
CA THR A 70 -22.33 7.12 54.53
C THR A 70 -21.32 6.34 53.68
N ASN A 71 -21.02 6.86 52.50
CA ASN A 71 -19.95 6.34 51.65
C ASN A 71 -18.92 7.44 51.46
N SER A 72 -17.64 7.11 51.63
CA SER A 72 -16.54 8.02 51.31
C SER A 72 -15.44 7.28 50.56
N THR A 73 -14.82 7.96 49.61
CA THR A 73 -13.74 7.44 48.78
C THR A 73 -12.69 8.52 48.56
N GLY A 74 -11.42 8.17 48.76
CA GLY A 74 -10.29 9.06 48.50
C GLY A 74 -9.36 8.43 47.48
N PHE A 75 -8.75 9.26 46.63
CA PHE A 75 -7.79 8.84 45.62
C PHE A 75 -6.60 9.79 45.57
N GLU A 76 -5.41 9.24 45.35
CA GLU A 76 -4.23 9.98 44.90
C GLU A 76 -3.83 9.42 43.53
N CYS A 77 -3.76 10.28 42.53
CA CYS A 77 -3.46 9.92 41.16
C CYS A 77 -2.21 10.66 40.70
N ALA A 78 -1.39 9.97 39.91
CA ALA A 78 -0.19 10.54 39.31
C ALA A 78 -0.07 10.11 37.85
N LEU A 79 0.34 11.04 37.01
CA LEU A 79 0.64 10.87 35.60
C LEU A 79 2.09 11.28 35.38
N TRP A 80 2.84 10.45 34.67
CA TRP A 80 4.22 10.73 34.29
C TRP A 80 4.47 10.22 32.89
N VAL A 81 5.52 10.73 32.24
CA VAL A 81 5.86 10.26 30.91
C VAL A 81 6.67 8.96 30.98
N CYS A 82 6.46 8.10 30.00
CA CYS A 82 7.19 6.85 29.84
C CYS A 82 7.47 6.58 28.35
N MET A 83 8.44 5.70 28.12
CA MET A 83 8.71 5.07 26.84
C MET A 83 8.07 3.68 26.82
N GLU A 84 7.47 3.32 25.70
CA GLU A 84 6.94 1.97 25.47
C GLU A 84 7.57 1.40 24.19
N ALA A 85 8.13 0.19 24.30
CA ALA A 85 8.58 -0.57 23.15
C ALA A 85 7.53 -1.60 22.76
N TYR A 86 7.33 -1.75 21.45
CA TYR A 86 6.27 -2.59 20.89
C TYR A 86 6.79 -3.61 19.90
N ASP A 87 6.23 -4.80 19.98
CA ASP A 87 6.27 -5.80 18.93
C ASP A 87 5.06 -5.55 18.02
N THR A 88 5.33 -5.06 16.81
CA THR A 88 4.29 -4.72 15.83
C THR A 88 4.36 -5.68 14.65
N SER A 89 3.21 -6.23 14.27
CA SER A 89 3.05 -7.05 13.07
C SER A 89 1.84 -6.58 12.28
N MET A 90 1.94 -6.61 10.96
CA MET A 90 0.86 -6.21 10.06
C MET A 90 0.53 -7.37 9.14
N ASN A 91 -0.63 -7.99 9.35
CA ASN A 91 -1.12 -9.12 8.56
C ASN A 91 -2.44 -8.73 7.91
N ASP A 92 -2.55 -8.85 6.58
CA ASP A 92 -3.77 -8.56 5.80
C ASP A 92 -4.41 -7.18 6.10
N GLY A 93 -3.58 -6.16 6.36
CA GLY A 93 -4.06 -4.81 6.69
C GLY A 93 -4.46 -4.62 8.15
N HIS A 94 -4.42 -5.65 8.98
CA HIS A 94 -4.64 -5.56 10.43
C HIS A 94 -3.30 -5.40 11.15
N LEU A 95 -3.17 -4.29 11.89
CA LEU A 95 -2.05 -4.04 12.80
C LEU A 95 -2.30 -4.77 14.13
N SER A 96 -1.37 -5.62 14.52
CA SER A 96 -1.30 -6.23 15.84
C SER A 96 -0.09 -5.68 16.58
N GLN A 97 -0.32 -5.06 17.73
CA GLN A 97 0.70 -4.40 18.54
C GLN A 97 0.70 -4.97 19.95
N LYS A 98 1.86 -5.40 20.43
CA LYS A 98 2.05 -5.93 21.78
C LYS A 98 3.15 -5.16 22.50
N THR A 99 2.87 -4.65 23.70
CA THR A 99 3.88 -3.99 24.54
C THR A 99 4.91 -5.00 25.02
N ILE A 100 6.18 -4.73 24.76
CA ILE A 100 7.33 -5.54 25.21
C ILE A 100 7.79 -5.05 26.57
N VAL A 101 8.05 -3.75 26.68
CA VAL A 101 8.62 -3.13 27.88
C VAL A 101 8.16 -1.67 27.99
N ILE A 102 7.98 -1.22 29.24
CA ILE A 102 7.64 0.15 29.62
C ILE A 102 8.78 0.68 30.48
N TRP A 103 9.23 1.90 30.24
CA TRP A 103 10.32 2.55 30.96
C TRP A 103 9.97 3.99 31.32
N ASN A 104 10.21 4.40 32.55
CA ASN A 104 9.77 5.70 33.07
C ASN A 104 10.86 6.47 33.83
N GLU A 105 12.08 5.92 33.93
CA GLU A 105 13.15 6.60 34.64
C GLU A 105 13.67 7.77 33.80
N THR A 106 13.50 8.98 34.32
CA THR A 106 14.02 10.20 33.70
C THR A 106 14.93 10.95 34.66
N GLN A 107 15.80 11.78 34.10
CA GLN A 107 16.62 12.73 34.83
C GLN A 107 16.43 14.14 34.25
N LEU A 108 16.20 15.13 35.11
CA LEU A 108 16.18 16.53 34.67
C LEU A 108 17.60 16.98 34.35
N GLN A 109 17.83 17.37 33.11
CA GLN A 109 19.09 17.94 32.66
C GLN A 109 18.93 19.45 32.46
N GLU A 110 19.87 20.21 33.02
CA GLU A 110 19.88 21.67 32.92
C GLU A 110 20.18 22.14 31.49
N GLU A 111 19.74 23.36 31.19
CA GLU A 111 19.98 23.97 29.88
C GLU A 111 21.48 24.15 29.60
N THR A 112 21.85 23.98 28.33
CA THR A 112 23.19 24.25 27.83
C THR A 112 23.10 25.03 26.51
N ASN A 113 24.23 25.40 25.92
CA ASN A 113 24.25 26.03 24.60
C ASN A 113 23.71 25.12 23.48
N ALA A 114 23.60 23.81 23.72
CA ALA A 114 23.20 22.83 22.72
C ALA A 114 21.74 22.37 22.86
N HIS A 115 21.13 22.51 24.03
CA HIS A 115 19.77 22.05 24.30
C HIS A 115 19.14 22.85 25.44
N LEU A 116 17.82 23.01 25.38
CA LEU A 116 17.03 23.59 26.47
C LEU A 116 16.93 22.60 27.64
N GLN A 117 16.47 23.09 28.79
CA GLN A 117 16.18 22.23 29.94
C GLN A 117 15.17 21.12 29.56
N GLU A 118 15.50 19.89 29.88
CA GLU A 118 14.75 18.71 29.42
C GLU A 118 14.83 17.53 30.39
N TYR A 119 13.81 16.68 30.36
CA TYR A 119 13.80 15.40 31.06
C TYR A 119 14.32 14.33 30.11
N VAL A 120 15.47 13.74 30.44
CA VAL A 120 16.13 12.72 29.62
C VAL A 120 15.84 11.34 30.19
N PHE A 121 15.44 10.39 29.36
CA PHE A 121 15.32 8.99 29.78
C PHE A 121 16.71 8.40 30.01
N VAL A 122 16.95 7.94 31.24
CA VAL A 122 18.22 7.35 31.67
C VAL A 122 18.05 5.85 31.92
N ASN A 123 19.15 5.11 31.93
CA ASN A 123 19.15 3.66 32.22
C ASN A 123 18.21 2.83 31.33
N VAL A 124 18.00 3.26 30.08
CA VAL A 124 17.06 2.61 29.15
C VAL A 124 17.40 1.12 28.96
N PRO A 125 16.43 0.20 29.17
CA PRO A 125 16.65 -1.23 29.08
C PRO A 125 17.00 -1.67 27.66
N LYS A 126 17.89 -2.67 27.53
CA LYS A 126 18.36 -3.18 26.22
C LYS A 126 17.23 -3.78 25.39
N GLU A 127 16.18 -4.28 26.04
CA GLU A 127 14.97 -4.83 25.44
C GLU A 127 14.22 -3.80 24.57
N MET A 128 14.45 -2.50 24.77
CA MET A 128 13.87 -1.43 23.94
C MET A 128 14.55 -1.28 22.58
N ASN A 129 15.70 -1.91 22.36
CA ASN A 129 16.45 -1.85 21.10
C ASN A 129 16.71 -0.40 20.61
N THR A 130 17.01 0.51 21.54
CA THR A 130 17.40 1.89 21.22
C THR A 130 18.84 1.93 20.69
N LEU A 131 19.12 2.84 19.76
CA LEU A 131 20.44 3.01 19.16
C LEU A 131 21.50 3.33 20.24
N GLU A 132 22.70 2.78 20.10
CA GLU A 132 23.80 3.06 21.03
C GLU A 132 24.10 4.57 21.05
N HIS A 133 24.02 5.19 22.24
CA HIS A 133 24.13 6.64 22.46
C HIS A 133 22.97 7.52 21.92
N SER A 134 21.78 6.97 21.66
CA SER A 134 20.61 7.83 21.42
C SER A 134 20.17 8.56 22.68
N ARG A 135 19.80 9.83 22.51
CA ARG A 135 19.22 10.67 23.56
C ARG A 135 17.72 10.76 23.34
N HIS A 136 16.95 10.23 24.28
CA HIS A 136 15.49 10.37 24.28
C HIS A 136 15.12 11.31 25.41
N SER A 137 14.46 12.42 25.06
CA SER A 137 14.15 13.47 26.02
C SER A 137 12.84 14.16 25.70
N ILE A 138 12.33 14.88 26.69
CA ILE A 138 11.12 15.68 26.61
C ILE A 138 11.43 17.05 27.17
N SER A 139 11.11 18.09 26.42
CA SER A 139 11.32 19.47 26.87
C SER A 139 10.66 19.73 28.22
N ALA A 140 11.41 20.30 29.16
CA ALA A 140 10.86 20.67 30.47
C ALA A 140 9.78 21.74 30.34
N ARG A 141 9.82 22.57 29.28
CA ARG A 141 8.75 23.53 28.96
C ARG A 141 7.47 22.83 28.55
N ALA A 142 7.55 21.78 27.73
CA ALA A 142 6.39 20.98 27.34
C ALA A 142 5.76 20.32 28.57
N VAL A 143 6.58 19.65 29.40
CA VAL A 143 6.11 19.05 30.68
C VAL A 143 5.43 20.09 31.57
N LYS A 144 6.01 21.29 31.70
CA LYS A 144 5.42 22.39 32.49
C LYS A 144 4.11 22.90 31.90
N ALA A 145 4.01 23.05 30.58
CA ALA A 145 2.80 23.51 29.90
C ALA A 145 1.65 22.50 30.09
N ILE A 146 1.93 21.21 29.87
CA ILE A 146 0.97 20.13 30.09
C ILE A 146 0.57 20.07 31.56
N ARG A 147 1.52 20.18 32.50
CA ARG A 147 1.20 20.21 33.92
C ARG A 147 0.27 21.36 34.28
N SER A 148 0.56 22.57 33.79
CA SER A 148 -0.31 23.73 34.02
C SER A 148 -1.72 23.51 33.47
N PHE A 149 -1.84 22.86 32.32
CA PHE A 149 -3.14 22.48 31.76
C PHE A 149 -3.84 21.44 32.64
N MET A 150 -3.14 20.37 33.03
CA MET A 150 -3.69 19.32 33.90
C MET A 150 -4.09 19.83 35.27
N ASP A 151 -3.35 20.77 35.86
CA ASP A 151 -3.68 21.40 37.14
C ASP A 151 -5.03 22.14 37.04
N THR A 152 -5.34 22.78 35.90
CA THR A 152 -6.65 23.42 35.69
C THR A 152 -7.79 22.42 35.49
N LEU A 153 -7.51 21.24 34.92
CA LEU A 153 -8.52 20.18 34.77
C LEU A 153 -8.82 19.47 36.08
N THR A 154 -7.82 19.38 36.97
CA THR A 154 -7.85 18.61 38.21
C THR A 154 -8.08 19.48 39.45
N ASP A 155 -8.46 20.75 39.28
CA ASP A 155 -8.96 21.60 40.36
C ASP A 155 -10.45 21.88 40.16
N GLY A 156 -11.28 21.35 41.05
CA GLY A 156 -12.70 21.66 41.04
C GLY A 156 -13.53 20.83 41.99
N TRP A 157 -14.84 21.06 41.94
CA TRP A 157 -15.81 20.51 42.87
C TRP A 157 -17.12 20.11 42.20
N TYR A 158 -17.82 19.17 42.81
CA TYR A 158 -19.15 18.71 42.49
C TYR A 158 -19.94 18.60 43.79
N GLU A 159 -21.18 19.08 43.80
CA GLU A 159 -22.09 19.01 44.93
C GLU A 159 -23.49 18.61 44.45
N ASP A 160 -24.10 17.67 45.16
CA ASP A 160 -25.52 17.34 45.07
C ASP A 160 -26.12 17.57 46.45
N ILE A 161 -26.93 18.62 46.57
CA ILE A 161 -27.60 18.97 47.83
C ILE A 161 -29.10 18.93 47.60
N GLY A 162 -29.77 17.96 48.20
CA GLY A 162 -31.22 17.79 48.06
C GLY A 162 -31.69 17.62 46.61
N GLY A 163 -30.88 17.01 45.75
CA GLY A 163 -31.18 16.80 44.31
C GLY A 163 -30.82 18.00 43.42
N SER A 164 -30.24 19.07 43.97
CA SER A 164 -29.68 20.17 43.19
C SER A 164 -28.21 19.89 42.91
N VAL A 165 -27.92 19.52 41.67
CA VAL A 165 -26.57 19.19 41.21
C VAL A 165 -25.88 20.44 40.68
N ASN A 166 -24.70 20.74 41.23
CA ASN A 166 -23.81 21.81 40.77
C ASN A 166 -22.39 21.27 40.64
N PHE A 167 -21.66 21.73 39.62
CA PHE A 167 -20.27 21.37 39.40
C PHE A 167 -19.49 22.53 38.80
N SER A 168 -18.19 22.56 39.05
CA SER A 168 -17.31 23.63 38.56
C SER A 168 -16.96 23.50 37.08
N SER A 169 -16.94 22.28 36.54
CA SER A 169 -16.62 21.98 35.14
C SER A 169 -17.10 20.59 34.73
N ASP A 170 -17.36 20.41 33.43
CA ASP A 170 -17.73 19.12 32.83
C ASP A 170 -16.67 18.03 33.11
N TRP A 171 -15.40 18.42 33.22
CA TRP A 171 -14.31 17.52 33.59
C TRP A 171 -14.46 16.95 35.00
N VAL A 172 -14.86 17.78 35.95
CA VAL A 172 -15.05 17.37 37.35
C VAL A 172 -16.29 16.51 37.49
N GLU A 173 -17.35 16.80 36.74
CA GLU A 173 -18.53 15.93 36.63
C GLU A 173 -18.12 14.54 36.10
N ALA A 174 -17.37 14.49 35.00
CA ALA A 174 -16.88 13.23 34.44
C ALA A 174 -15.98 12.45 35.42
N MET A 175 -15.13 13.14 36.19
CA MET A 175 -14.30 12.51 37.24
C MET A 175 -15.14 11.99 38.41
N HIS A 176 -16.17 12.74 38.82
CA HIS A 176 -17.11 12.29 39.85
C HIS A 176 -17.84 11.01 39.43
N ASP A 177 -18.28 10.93 38.18
CA ASP A 177 -18.98 9.75 37.66
C ASP A 177 -18.02 8.55 37.55
N ALA A 178 -16.76 8.80 37.23
CA ALA A 178 -15.70 7.81 37.20
C ALA A 178 -15.21 7.34 38.58
N ARG A 179 -15.70 7.89 39.70
CA ARG A 179 -15.17 7.60 41.06
C ARG A 179 -15.12 6.11 41.42
N THR A 180 -16.07 5.31 40.93
CA THR A 180 -16.14 3.86 41.20
C THR A 180 -15.12 3.06 40.39
N ALA A 181 -14.64 3.62 39.28
CA ALA A 181 -13.74 3.01 38.30
C ALA A 181 -12.57 3.93 37.96
N MET A 182 -12.05 4.67 38.95
CA MET A 182 -10.98 5.65 38.78
C MET A 182 -9.76 5.12 38.00
N PRO A 183 -9.29 3.87 38.19
CA PRO A 183 -8.17 3.33 37.40
C PRO A 183 -8.46 3.24 35.90
N LEU A 184 -9.68 2.83 35.50
CA LEU A 184 -10.07 2.72 34.10
C LEU A 184 -10.19 4.10 33.44
N TRP A 185 -10.66 5.09 34.18
CA TRP A 185 -10.69 6.47 33.70
C TRP A 185 -9.27 7.03 33.50
N MET A 186 -8.36 6.77 34.45
CA MET A 186 -6.96 7.15 34.31
C MET A 186 -6.31 6.47 33.10
N GLU A 187 -6.61 5.19 32.85
CA GLU A 187 -6.14 4.46 31.66
C GLU A 187 -6.64 5.12 30.36
N GLY A 188 -7.93 5.43 30.28
CA GLY A 188 -8.51 6.14 29.13
C GLY A 188 -7.89 7.52 28.90
N LEU A 189 -7.66 8.28 29.97
CA LEU A 189 -6.98 9.57 29.92
C LEU A 189 -5.53 9.42 29.43
N THR A 190 -4.77 8.44 29.96
CA THR A 190 -3.39 8.18 29.50
C THR A 190 -3.33 7.75 28.05
N LEU A 191 -4.29 6.94 27.60
CA LEU A 191 -4.37 6.51 26.21
C LEU A 191 -4.66 7.69 25.27
N SER A 192 -5.61 8.56 25.65
CA SER A 192 -5.93 9.76 24.89
C SER A 192 -4.73 10.70 24.78
N LEU A 193 -4.04 10.98 25.89
CA LEU A 193 -2.83 11.81 25.90
C LEU A 193 -1.71 11.18 25.06
N SER A 194 -1.53 9.86 25.16
CA SER A 194 -0.52 9.14 24.36
C SER A 194 -0.82 9.21 22.86
N ASN A 195 -2.10 9.13 22.47
CA ASN A 195 -2.51 9.29 21.07
C ASN A 195 -2.26 10.71 20.57
N GLU A 196 -2.54 11.73 21.38
CA GLU A 196 -2.23 13.12 21.05
C GLU A 196 -0.73 13.35 20.88
N PHE A 197 0.11 12.83 21.77
CA PHE A 197 1.56 12.90 21.62
C PHE A 197 2.05 12.23 20.33
N ARG A 198 1.43 11.12 19.91
CA ARG A 198 1.81 10.41 18.68
C ARG A 198 1.37 11.13 17.42
N GLN A 199 0.23 11.81 17.44
CA GLN A 199 -0.34 12.44 16.26
C GLN A 199 0.16 13.86 16.06
N ASN A 200 0.29 14.62 17.16
CA ASN A 200 0.56 16.06 17.15
C ASN A 200 1.88 16.42 17.84
N GLY A 201 2.67 15.45 18.30
CA GLY A 201 3.98 15.69 18.89
C GLY A 201 4.98 16.17 17.84
N ASP A 202 5.68 17.27 18.15
CA ASP A 202 6.76 17.80 17.32
C ASP A 202 8.11 17.24 17.79
N LEU A 203 8.97 16.91 16.83
CA LEU A 203 10.30 16.35 17.08
C LEU A 203 11.35 17.40 16.73
N GLU A 204 12.24 17.68 17.68
CA GLU A 204 13.26 18.74 17.52
C GLU A 204 14.17 18.53 16.30
N ASP A 205 14.41 17.28 15.89
CA ASP A 205 15.16 16.94 14.68
C ASP A 205 14.42 15.91 13.82
N GLU A 206 13.44 16.37 13.02
CA GLU A 206 12.69 15.52 12.07
C GLU A 206 13.58 14.68 11.14
N ARG A 207 14.81 15.15 10.85
CA ARG A 207 15.70 14.53 9.85
C ARG A 207 16.59 13.43 10.41
N ASN A 208 16.69 13.30 11.73
CA ASN A 208 17.62 12.39 12.38
C ASN A 208 16.95 11.51 13.45
N THR A 209 15.66 11.23 13.28
CA THR A 209 14.86 10.30 14.11
C THR A 209 15.27 8.85 13.83
N LYS A 210 16.47 8.49 14.27
CA LYS A 210 16.97 7.12 14.18
C LYS A 210 16.39 6.28 15.31
N TYR A 211 15.31 5.57 15.00
CA TYR A 211 14.86 4.45 15.79
C TYR A 211 15.35 3.16 15.11
N GLU A 212 16.13 2.33 15.81
CA GLU A 212 16.54 1.01 15.33
C GLU A 212 15.38 0.00 15.48
N GLY A 213 14.28 0.27 14.80
CA GLY A 213 13.22 -0.71 14.61
C GLY A 213 13.65 -1.74 13.57
N SER A 214 13.55 -3.04 13.88
CA SER A 214 13.64 -4.07 12.85
C SER A 214 12.27 -4.25 12.21
N ALA A 215 12.11 -3.77 10.97
CA ALA A 215 10.90 -3.97 10.20
C ALA A 215 11.15 -5.05 9.13
N THR A 216 10.57 -6.23 9.32
CA THR A 216 10.62 -7.29 8.31
C THR A 216 9.36 -7.26 7.44
N LYS A 217 9.54 -7.33 6.12
CA LYS A 217 8.43 -7.47 5.18
C LYS A 217 8.51 -8.84 4.51
N LEU A 218 7.37 -9.50 4.37
CA LEU A 218 7.24 -10.68 3.49
C LEU A 218 7.48 -10.25 2.05
N ALA A 219 8.62 -10.64 1.49
CA ALA A 219 8.96 -10.42 0.08
C ALA A 219 8.77 -11.71 -0.71
N SER A 220 7.97 -11.65 -1.78
CA SER A 220 7.80 -12.78 -2.71
C SER A 220 9.07 -12.95 -3.53
N PHE A 221 9.88 -13.96 -3.19
CA PHE A 221 11.05 -14.33 -3.98
C PHE A 221 10.67 -15.28 -5.12
N VAL A 222 10.84 -14.83 -6.37
CA VAL A 222 10.69 -15.69 -7.55
C VAL A 222 12.01 -16.42 -7.78
N LYS A 223 12.09 -17.70 -7.38
CA LYS A 223 13.24 -18.56 -7.69
C LYS A 223 13.15 -19.07 -9.12
N VAL A 224 13.92 -18.47 -10.03
CA VAL A 224 13.99 -18.93 -11.43
C VAL A 224 14.61 -20.32 -11.49
N LYS A 225 13.81 -21.31 -11.91
CA LYS A 225 14.31 -22.66 -12.22
C LYS A 225 14.89 -22.65 -13.64
N TRP A 226 16.20 -22.43 -13.75
CA TRP A 226 16.92 -22.37 -15.03
C TRP A 226 16.63 -23.52 -16.00
N PHE A 227 16.37 -24.73 -15.48
CA PHE A 227 16.02 -25.89 -16.29
C PHE A 227 14.78 -25.67 -17.18
N TRP A 228 13.78 -24.94 -16.68
CA TRP A 228 12.55 -24.65 -17.45
C TRP A 228 12.75 -23.55 -18.50
N MET A 229 13.81 -22.74 -18.38
CA MET A 229 14.16 -21.73 -19.39
C MET A 229 14.84 -22.32 -20.63
N ILE A 230 15.16 -23.62 -20.65
CA ILE A 230 15.75 -24.30 -21.81
C ILE A 230 14.70 -24.54 -22.91
N TYR A 231 13.42 -24.66 -22.54
CA TYR A 231 12.36 -25.04 -23.47
C TYR A 231 12.14 -24.02 -24.61
N PRO A 232 11.97 -22.69 -24.36
CA PRO A 232 11.77 -21.73 -25.44
C PRO A 232 12.97 -21.62 -26.42
N PRO A 233 14.24 -21.55 -25.96
CA PRO A 233 15.40 -21.60 -26.85
C PRO A 233 15.48 -22.88 -27.68
N LEU A 234 15.18 -24.04 -27.08
CA LEU A 234 15.20 -25.31 -27.79
C LEU A 234 14.13 -25.37 -28.89
N CYS A 235 12.92 -24.87 -28.61
CA CYS A 235 11.87 -24.72 -29.63
C CYS A 235 12.30 -23.78 -30.77
N LEU A 236 13.03 -22.69 -30.48
CA LEU A 236 13.57 -21.80 -31.51
C LEU A 236 14.66 -22.48 -32.36
N VAL A 237 15.55 -23.25 -31.74
CA VAL A 237 16.60 -23.98 -32.47
C VAL A 237 15.99 -25.04 -33.38
N VAL A 238 15.00 -25.79 -32.87
CA VAL A 238 14.28 -26.80 -33.66
C VAL A 238 13.52 -26.16 -34.82
N SER A 239 12.87 -25.01 -34.62
CA SER A 239 12.14 -24.33 -35.69
C SER A 239 13.07 -23.81 -36.79
N ILE A 240 14.23 -23.23 -36.42
CA ILE A 240 15.25 -22.80 -37.37
C ILE A 240 15.82 -24.00 -38.14
N TYR A 241 16.10 -25.10 -37.44
CA TYR A 241 16.56 -26.33 -38.06
C TYR A 241 15.55 -26.85 -39.10
N TYR A 242 14.27 -26.94 -38.75
CA TYR A 242 13.22 -27.36 -39.67
C TYR A 242 13.10 -26.43 -40.87
N LEU A 243 13.17 -25.11 -40.65
CA LEU A 243 13.14 -24.14 -41.75
C LEU A 243 14.30 -24.38 -42.73
N LEU A 244 15.53 -24.47 -42.24
CA LEU A 244 16.70 -24.73 -43.08
C LEU A 244 16.61 -26.09 -43.79
N ALA A 245 16.16 -27.13 -43.08
CA ALA A 245 15.97 -28.46 -43.66
C ALA A 245 14.93 -28.42 -44.80
N THR A 246 13.81 -27.71 -44.61
CA THR A 246 12.79 -27.56 -45.67
C THR A 246 13.31 -26.76 -46.87
N VAL A 247 14.13 -25.72 -46.67
CA VAL A 247 14.77 -25.00 -47.78
C VAL A 247 15.71 -25.92 -48.56
N VAL A 248 16.58 -26.66 -47.87
CA VAL A 248 17.54 -27.57 -48.52
C VAL A 248 16.81 -28.71 -49.25
N ALA A 249 15.79 -29.31 -48.64
CA ALA A 249 14.98 -30.33 -49.28
C ALA A 249 14.25 -29.78 -50.51
N SER A 250 13.67 -28.58 -50.41
CA SER A 250 12.97 -27.94 -51.55
C SER A 250 13.92 -27.63 -52.72
N VAL A 251 15.16 -27.21 -52.42
CA VAL A 251 16.20 -26.96 -53.43
C VAL A 251 16.71 -28.27 -54.02
N ARG A 252 16.88 -29.32 -53.21
CA ARG A 252 17.37 -30.62 -53.68
C ARG A 252 16.33 -31.35 -54.54
N ASP A 253 15.06 -31.24 -54.17
CA ASP A 253 13.95 -31.93 -54.81
C ASP A 253 13.31 -31.07 -55.92
N ASP A 254 13.92 -29.92 -56.28
CA ASP A 254 13.51 -29.02 -57.36
C ASP A 254 11.99 -28.75 -57.35
N VAL A 255 11.43 -28.50 -56.16
CA VAL A 255 9.98 -28.32 -56.00
C VAL A 255 9.56 -27.02 -56.68
N ALA A 256 8.83 -27.15 -57.79
CA ALA A 256 8.36 -26.01 -58.57
C ALA A 256 7.44 -25.10 -57.74
N ILE A 257 7.71 -23.79 -57.76
CA ILE A 257 6.89 -22.78 -57.09
C ILE A 257 5.56 -22.66 -57.86
N TRP A 258 4.56 -23.41 -57.42
CA TRP A 258 3.22 -23.49 -58.03
C TRP A 258 2.52 -22.13 -58.25
N LYS A 259 2.97 -21.06 -57.58
CA LYS A 259 2.37 -19.72 -57.63
C LYS A 259 2.76 -18.90 -58.88
N GLY A 260 3.77 -19.31 -59.65
CA GLY A 260 4.22 -18.57 -60.84
C GLY A 260 3.63 -19.04 -62.17
N ASP A 261 3.39 -20.34 -62.31
CA ASP A 261 3.26 -20.98 -63.63
C ASP A 261 1.82 -21.15 -64.14
N SER A 262 0.82 -21.17 -63.25
CA SER A 262 -0.57 -21.52 -63.63
C SER A 262 -1.47 -20.32 -63.94
N MET A 263 -1.14 -19.13 -63.43
CA MET A 263 -2.05 -17.97 -63.50
C MET A 263 -2.22 -17.40 -64.93
N PRO A 264 -1.17 -17.27 -65.77
CA PRO A 264 -1.33 -16.70 -67.11
C PRO A 264 -2.23 -17.55 -68.04
N MET A 265 -2.20 -18.89 -67.90
CA MET A 265 -3.06 -19.79 -68.68
C MET A 265 -4.55 -19.65 -68.32
N LEU A 266 -4.87 -19.27 -67.09
CA LEU A 266 -6.27 -19.17 -66.64
C LEU A 266 -6.97 -17.90 -67.17
N PHE A 267 -6.20 -16.84 -67.48
CA PHE A 267 -6.74 -15.51 -67.82
C PHE A 267 -6.55 -15.12 -69.29
N SER A 268 -6.04 -16.02 -70.15
CA SER A 268 -5.85 -15.75 -71.58
C SER A 268 -6.72 -16.67 -72.44
N CYS A 269 -7.35 -16.11 -73.49
CA CYS A 269 -8.09 -16.88 -74.49
C CYS A 269 -7.09 -17.63 -75.39
N ILE A 270 -6.77 -18.87 -75.03
CA ILE A 270 -5.81 -19.73 -75.71
C ILE A 270 -6.54 -20.77 -76.56
N HIS A 271 -6.03 -21.08 -77.76
CA HIS A 271 -6.58 -22.13 -78.62
C HIS A 271 -6.54 -23.51 -77.90
N PRO A 272 -7.58 -24.37 -78.03
CA PRO A 272 -7.68 -25.65 -77.31
C PRO A 272 -6.46 -26.57 -77.47
N ASP A 273 -5.76 -26.51 -78.61
CA ASP A 273 -4.57 -27.32 -78.86
C ASP A 273 -3.38 -26.95 -77.96
N ILE A 274 -3.20 -25.65 -77.69
CA ILE A 274 -2.15 -25.16 -76.78
C ILE A 274 -2.51 -25.47 -75.33
N LEU A 275 -3.81 -25.42 -74.98
CA LEU A 275 -4.28 -25.86 -73.67
C LEU A 275 -4.00 -27.34 -73.44
N LEU A 276 -4.20 -28.19 -74.44
CA LEU A 276 -3.92 -29.62 -74.37
C LEU A 276 -2.41 -29.88 -74.26
N LEU A 277 -1.59 -29.17 -75.04
CA LEU A 277 -0.12 -29.24 -74.94
C LEU A 277 0.38 -28.75 -73.57
N GLY A 278 -0.17 -27.64 -73.08
CA GLY A 278 0.14 -27.07 -71.78
C GLY A 278 -0.26 -27.96 -70.62
N SER A 279 -1.45 -28.58 -70.68
CA SER A 279 -1.92 -29.52 -69.64
C SER A 279 -0.96 -30.71 -69.46
N SER A 280 -0.43 -31.26 -70.54
CA SER A 280 0.56 -32.35 -70.48
C SER A 280 1.92 -31.93 -69.93
N LYS A 281 2.25 -30.64 -70.05
CA LYS A 281 3.52 -30.04 -69.64
C LYS A 281 3.45 -29.36 -68.27
N MET A 282 2.25 -29.20 -67.70
CA MET A 282 1.97 -28.58 -66.41
C MET A 282 2.57 -29.38 -65.24
N ASP A 283 2.54 -30.71 -65.33
CA ASP A 283 3.08 -31.62 -64.32
C ASP A 283 4.59 -31.85 -64.47
N THR A 284 5.21 -31.27 -65.51
CA THR A 284 6.64 -31.42 -65.79
C THR A 284 7.40 -30.19 -65.29
N HIS A 285 8.47 -30.40 -64.51
CA HIS A 285 9.30 -29.31 -64.00
C HIS A 285 9.82 -28.40 -65.15
N LYS A 286 9.52 -27.10 -65.10
CA LYS A 286 9.79 -26.11 -66.17
C LYS A 286 9.17 -26.43 -67.54
N GLY A 287 8.15 -27.29 -67.58
CA GLY A 287 7.50 -27.69 -68.83
C GLY A 287 6.80 -26.53 -69.55
N LEU A 288 6.29 -25.56 -68.80
CA LEU A 288 5.69 -24.33 -69.35
C LEU A 288 6.75 -23.36 -69.90
N ASP A 289 7.96 -23.38 -69.35
CA ASP A 289 9.12 -22.64 -69.86
C ASP A 289 9.58 -23.19 -71.23
N GLU A 290 9.40 -24.49 -71.48
CA GLU A 290 9.54 -25.08 -72.82
C GLU A 290 8.39 -24.70 -73.75
N LEU A 291 7.16 -24.64 -73.23
CA LEU A 291 5.98 -24.22 -74.00
C LEU A 291 6.14 -22.78 -74.50
N GLY A 292 6.64 -21.87 -73.66
CA GLY A 292 6.93 -20.48 -74.00
C GLY A 292 7.98 -20.29 -75.11
N ARG A 293 8.74 -21.33 -75.46
CA ARG A 293 9.69 -21.32 -76.60
C ARG A 293 9.02 -21.67 -77.94
N HIS A 294 7.77 -22.11 -77.93
CA HIS A 294 7.02 -22.38 -79.15
C HIS A 294 6.55 -21.06 -79.77
N GLY A 295 6.67 -20.94 -81.09
CA GLY A 295 6.18 -19.77 -81.81
C GLY A 295 4.65 -19.74 -81.75
N ILE A 296 4.11 -18.71 -81.12
CA ILE A 296 2.67 -18.43 -81.10
C ILE A 296 2.40 -17.18 -81.95
N ALA A 297 1.31 -17.22 -82.72
CA ALA A 297 0.77 -16.09 -83.44
C ALA A 297 -0.56 -15.68 -82.81
N LEU A 298 -0.85 -14.38 -82.85
CA LEU A 298 -2.14 -13.85 -82.45
C LEU A 298 -3.03 -13.81 -83.69
N ALA A 299 -4.10 -14.60 -83.69
CA ALA A 299 -5.11 -14.64 -84.73
C ALA A 299 -6.45 -14.12 -84.20
N LYS A 300 -7.29 -13.58 -85.08
CA LYS A 300 -8.64 -13.13 -84.71
C LYS A 300 -9.61 -14.26 -85.00
N ALA A 301 -10.21 -14.82 -83.95
CA ALA A 301 -11.22 -15.86 -84.06
C ALA A 301 -12.50 -15.31 -84.70
N GLU A 302 -13.33 -16.19 -85.25
CA GLU A 302 -14.62 -15.85 -85.87
C GLU A 302 -15.58 -15.13 -84.91
N SER A 303 -15.41 -15.35 -83.60
CA SER A 303 -16.12 -14.65 -82.52
C SER A 303 -15.67 -13.21 -82.28
N GLY A 304 -14.65 -12.72 -83.01
CA GLY A 304 -14.10 -11.37 -82.90
C GLY A 304 -13.03 -11.20 -81.83
N ALA A 305 -12.77 -12.21 -81.00
CA ALA A 305 -11.73 -12.21 -79.98
C ALA A 305 -10.34 -12.54 -80.56
N TRP A 306 -9.29 -11.97 -79.97
CA TRP A 306 -7.90 -12.33 -80.28
C TRP A 306 -7.52 -13.61 -79.53
N VAL A 307 -7.05 -14.62 -80.25
CA VAL A 307 -6.68 -15.94 -79.73
C VAL A 307 -5.25 -16.24 -80.15
N PHE A 308 -4.50 -16.89 -79.26
CA PHE A 308 -3.15 -17.38 -79.57
C PHE A 308 -3.24 -18.73 -80.28
N GLU A 309 -2.71 -18.81 -81.51
CA GLU A 309 -2.60 -20.02 -82.32
C GLU A 309 -1.13 -20.44 -82.48
N PRO A 310 -0.81 -21.75 -82.51
CA PRO A 310 0.55 -22.21 -82.74
C PRO A 310 0.96 -21.95 -84.19
N THR A 311 2.16 -21.42 -84.44
CA THR A 311 2.64 -21.12 -85.81
C THR A 311 3.08 -22.35 -86.60
N VAL A 312 2.97 -23.55 -86.02
CA VAL A 312 3.40 -24.81 -86.62
C VAL A 312 2.29 -25.85 -86.44
N GLY A 313 1.70 -26.32 -87.55
CA GLY A 313 0.74 -27.43 -87.54
C GLY A 313 1.43 -28.76 -87.19
N PRO A 314 0.67 -29.78 -86.71
CA PRO A 314 1.21 -31.00 -86.11
C PRO A 314 2.05 -31.92 -87.03
N GLU A 315 2.21 -31.61 -88.32
CA GLU A 315 2.82 -32.49 -89.32
C GLU A 315 4.01 -31.86 -90.08
N ASP A 316 4.75 -30.91 -89.49
CA ASP A 316 5.94 -30.36 -90.17
C ASP A 316 7.23 -30.46 -89.32
N LYS A 317 8.00 -31.54 -89.53
CA LYS A 317 9.35 -31.76 -88.98
C LYS A 317 10.43 -30.97 -89.73
N ARG A 318 10.21 -29.69 -90.03
CA ARG A 318 11.25 -28.77 -90.52
C ARG A 318 11.21 -27.44 -89.78
N GLY A 319 11.43 -27.53 -88.48
CA GLY A 319 11.93 -26.38 -87.72
C GLY A 319 13.28 -25.93 -88.28
N ARG A 320 13.36 -24.69 -88.77
CA ARG A 320 14.25 -23.67 -88.20
C ARG A 320 14.15 -22.37 -88.97
N LEU A 321 14.06 -21.30 -88.17
CA LEU A 321 14.43 -19.93 -88.51
C LEU A 321 13.54 -19.26 -89.57
N ARG A 322 12.51 -18.56 -89.08
CA ARG A 322 12.21 -17.21 -89.56
C ARG A 322 11.45 -16.46 -88.47
N LYS A 323 12.12 -15.51 -87.82
CA LYS A 323 11.44 -14.38 -87.17
C LYS A 323 10.65 -13.68 -88.26
N ALA A 324 9.34 -13.88 -88.30
CA ALA A 324 8.46 -13.18 -89.21
C ALA A 324 7.35 -12.54 -88.38
N PHE A 325 7.64 -11.35 -87.84
CA PHE A 325 6.58 -10.38 -87.61
C PHE A 325 6.04 -10.02 -88.99
N ARG A 326 4.90 -10.58 -89.36
CA ARG A 326 4.18 -10.21 -90.59
C ARG A 326 2.78 -9.78 -90.17
N VAL A 327 2.62 -8.48 -89.93
CA VAL A 327 1.31 -7.83 -89.86
C VAL A 327 0.72 -7.93 -91.27
N ARG A 328 -0.41 -8.62 -91.40
CA ARG A 328 -1.10 -8.76 -92.69
C ARG A 328 -2.17 -7.68 -92.75
N ASP A 329 -1.82 -6.51 -93.26
CA ASP A 329 -2.79 -5.50 -93.65
C ASP A 329 -3.52 -5.99 -94.92
N GLN A 330 -4.85 -6.12 -94.83
CA GLN A 330 -5.72 -6.24 -95.99
C GLN A 330 -6.49 -4.94 -96.17
N ALA A 331 -6.03 -4.14 -97.14
CA ALA A 331 -6.88 -3.17 -97.83
C ALA A 331 -7.81 -3.92 -98.78
N ALA A 332 -9.10 -3.62 -98.73
CA ALA A 332 -10.05 -3.92 -99.78
C ALA A 332 -10.91 -2.67 -100.03
N SER A 333 -10.68 -2.02 -101.18
CA SER A 333 -11.52 -0.96 -101.71
C SER A 333 -12.41 -1.52 -102.83
N ARG A 334 -13.74 -1.42 -102.61
CA ARG A 334 -14.87 -1.22 -103.55
C ARG A 334 -15.11 -2.15 -104.75
N GLY A 335 -16.36 -2.61 -104.84
CA GLY A 335 -17.11 -2.72 -106.09
C GLY A 335 -18.48 -3.43 -105.99
N PHE A 336 -19.57 -2.64 -105.90
CA PHE A 336 -20.99 -2.80 -106.33
C PHE A 336 -21.80 -4.04 -105.87
N ASP A 337 -23.09 -3.95 -105.51
CA ASP A 337 -24.16 -3.01 -105.93
C ASP A 337 -24.44 -1.80 -105.02
#